data_AF-V2XEE8-F1
#
_entry.id   AF-V2XEE8-F1
#
_cell.length_a   1.000
_cell.length_b   1.000
_cell.length_c   1.000
_cell.angle_alpha   90.00
_cell.angle_beta   90.00
_cell.angle_gamma   90.00
#
_symmetry.space_group_name_H-M   'P 1'
#
loop_
_entity.id
_entity.type
_entity.pdbx_description
1 polymer ?
#
loop_
_entity_poly.entity_id
_entity_poly.type
_entity_poly.pdbx_seq_one_letter_code
_entity_poly.pdbx_strand_id
1 'polypeptide(L)'
;MMNSRLALEATETHRKATAGRIHQLAFTPEQELAAVTGFLASLTHNIIPSSVDPLLSIDPQLVLEFDTRATRVAEAVEEMVHDVWTNNPVVFYSKYHSAGCREIKRQLASFHLQPPPTIIDVDIRGDSKVLTPMLFRLTSLTQLPILLVGGEPVGTLEEIREKVLSGELQQKIQESGAVIGGGKKRGGRKIDM
;
A
#
# COMPACT_ATOMS: atom_id res chain seq x y z
N MET A 1 56.99 -48.43 5.37
CA MET A 1 55.83 -48.44 6.29
C MET A 1 55.48 -47.00 6.65
N MET A 2 54.19 -46.69 6.62
CA MET A 2 53.49 -45.55 7.24
C MET A 2 53.58 -44.14 6.61
N ASN A 3 52.42 -43.79 6.04
CA ASN A 3 51.91 -42.51 5.52
C ASN A 3 51.85 -41.39 6.58
N SER A 4 51.78 -40.11 6.16
CA SER A 4 50.53 -39.29 6.16
C SER A 4 50.73 -37.76 6.31
N ARG A 5 49.87 -37.00 5.58
CA ARG A 5 49.43 -35.59 5.78
C ARG A 5 50.47 -34.49 5.48
N LEU A 6 50.21 -33.39 4.77
CA LEU A 6 48.99 -32.65 4.40
C LEU A 6 49.26 -31.86 3.10
N ALA A 7 48.24 -31.74 2.27
CA ALA A 7 48.23 -30.97 1.05
C ALA A 7 47.46 -29.66 1.24
N LEU A 8 47.79 -28.65 0.41
CA LEU A 8 46.96 -27.53 -0.04
C LEU A 8 46.71 -26.37 0.94
N GLU A 9 47.55 -25.34 0.85
CA GLU A 9 47.13 -23.95 1.04
C GLU A 9 47.10 -23.26 -0.32
N ALA A 10 45.91 -23.22 -0.92
CA ALA A 10 45.63 -22.46 -2.12
C ALA A 10 45.30 -21.01 -1.74
N THR A 11 45.96 -20.11 -2.45
CA THR A 11 45.76 -18.67 -2.53
C THR A 11 44.29 -18.26 -2.66
N GLU A 12 43.72 -17.64 -1.63
CA GLU A 12 42.46 -16.89 -1.76
C GLU A 12 42.76 -15.40 -1.97
N THR A 13 42.80 -15.06 -3.25
CA THR A 13 42.70 -13.74 -3.85
C THR A 13 41.72 -12.81 -3.12
N HIS A 14 42.25 -11.71 -2.61
CA HIS A 14 41.52 -10.46 -2.38
C HIS A 14 40.82 -9.98 -3.66
N ARG A 15 39.58 -10.40 -3.89
CA ARG A 15 38.66 -9.64 -4.75
C ARG A 15 38.01 -8.57 -3.89
N LYS A 16 38.70 -7.43 -3.79
CA LYS A 16 38.11 -6.15 -3.44
C LYS A 16 37.12 -5.78 -4.56
N ALA A 17 35.90 -6.30 -4.47
CA ALA A 17 34.80 -5.80 -5.26
C ALA A 17 34.53 -4.38 -4.77
N THR A 18 34.95 -3.40 -5.57
CA THR A 18 34.47 -2.02 -5.51
C THR A 18 32.96 -2.07 -5.74
N ALA A 19 32.20 -2.33 -4.68
CA ALA A 19 30.76 -2.13 -4.67
C ALA A 19 30.55 -0.63 -4.85
N GLY A 20 30.31 -0.21 -6.10
CA GLY A 20 29.76 1.10 -6.37
C GLY A 20 28.57 1.29 -5.44
N ARG A 21 28.56 2.40 -4.69
CA ARG A 21 27.40 2.83 -3.91
C ARG A 21 26.25 3.06 -4.89
N ILE A 22 25.53 1.99 -5.23
CA ILE A 22 24.15 2.10 -5.68
C ILE A 22 23.47 2.76 -4.49
N HIS A 23 23.05 4.00 -4.66
CA HIS A 23 22.22 4.67 -3.68
C HIS A 23 20.93 3.86 -3.68
N GLN A 24 20.82 2.89 -2.76
CA GLN A 24 19.57 2.18 -2.54
C GLN A 24 18.57 3.27 -2.16
N LEU A 25 17.59 3.47 -3.03
CA LEU A 25 16.48 4.37 -2.77
C LEU A 25 15.85 3.94 -1.44
N ALA A 26 15.90 4.81 -0.43
CA ALA A 26 15.24 4.58 0.84
C ALA A 26 13.91 5.31 0.81
N PHE A 27 12.80 4.60 0.97
CA PHE A 27 11.50 5.23 1.08
C PHE A 27 11.35 5.95 2.42
N THR A 28 10.65 7.07 2.39
CA THR A 28 9.93 7.57 3.56
C THR A 28 8.72 6.65 3.85
N PRO A 29 8.19 6.60 5.08
CA PRO A 29 7.00 5.81 5.39
C PRO A 29 5.81 6.12 4.46
N GLU A 30 5.65 7.38 4.08
CA GLU A 30 4.58 7.84 3.19
C GLU A 30 4.77 7.31 1.76
N GLN A 31 5.99 7.37 1.23
CA GLN A 31 6.33 6.80 -0.09
C GLN A 31 6.18 5.28 -0.09
N GLU A 32 6.61 4.63 0.99
CA GLU A 32 6.48 3.18 1.14
C GLU A 32 5.00 2.77 1.17
N LEU A 33 4.17 3.49 1.93
CA LEU A 33 2.74 3.24 2.00
C LEU A 33 2.07 3.42 0.63
N ALA A 34 2.45 4.46 -0.12
CA ALA A 34 1.95 4.67 -1.47
C ALA A 34 2.39 3.55 -2.42
N ALA A 35 3.67 3.16 -2.41
CA ALA A 35 4.18 2.09 -3.26
C ALA A 35 3.51 0.75 -2.97
N VAL A 36 3.38 0.38 -1.70
CA VAL A 36 2.68 -0.84 -1.27
C VAL A 36 1.21 -0.78 -1.68
N THR A 37 0.54 0.35 -1.47
CA THR A 37 -0.88 0.52 -1.84
C THR A 37 -1.07 0.42 -3.35
N GLY A 38 -0.22 1.09 -4.13
CA GLY A 38 -0.24 1.05 -5.60
C GLY A 38 -0.03 -0.37 -6.12
N PHE A 39 0.97 -1.07 -5.59
CA PHE A 39 1.23 -2.48 -5.90
C PHE A 39 0.01 -3.36 -5.60
N LEU A 40 -0.59 -3.22 -4.42
CA LEU A 40 -1.77 -4.02 -4.05
C LEU A 40 -3.02 -3.67 -4.88
N ALA A 41 -3.16 -2.42 -5.32
CA ALA A 41 -4.28 -1.94 -6.11
C ALA A 41 -4.14 -2.27 -7.60
N SER A 42 -2.91 -2.41 -8.12
CA SER A 42 -2.69 -2.61 -9.55
C SER A 42 -3.15 -3.99 -10.04
N LEU A 43 -2.88 -5.05 -9.27
CA LEU A 43 -3.33 -6.41 -9.58
C LEU A 43 -3.82 -7.15 -8.33
N THR A 44 -4.94 -7.86 -8.46
CA THR A 44 -5.57 -8.62 -7.37
C THR A 44 -4.70 -9.76 -6.82
N HIS A 45 -3.74 -10.25 -7.60
CA HIS A 45 -2.84 -11.34 -7.24
C HIS A 45 -1.45 -10.86 -6.80
N ASN A 46 -1.22 -9.55 -6.71
CA ASN A 46 0.00 -9.00 -6.15
C ASN A 46 0.09 -9.39 -4.67
N ILE A 47 1.21 -10.00 -4.28
CA ILE A 47 1.45 -10.60 -2.96
C ILE A 47 2.85 -10.19 -2.52
N ILE A 48 2.98 -9.69 -1.29
CA ILE A 48 4.27 -9.38 -0.70
C ILE A 48 4.95 -10.70 -0.28
N PRO A 49 6.20 -10.96 -0.72
CA PRO A 49 6.90 -12.18 -0.36
C PRO A 49 7.06 -12.34 1.16
N SER A 50 6.89 -13.57 1.67
CA SER A 50 7.03 -13.88 3.10
C SER A 50 8.45 -13.68 3.65
N SER A 51 9.44 -13.50 2.78
CA SER A 51 10.83 -13.19 3.13
C SER A 51 11.06 -11.73 3.50
N VAL A 52 10.10 -10.84 3.25
CA VAL A 52 10.20 -9.42 3.61
C VAL A 52 10.01 -9.27 5.12
N ASP A 53 10.93 -8.57 5.77
CA ASP A 53 10.78 -8.16 7.17
C ASP A 53 9.84 -6.94 7.24
N PRO A 54 8.64 -7.05 7.84
CA PRO A 54 7.68 -5.94 7.89
C PRO A 54 8.12 -4.78 8.79
N LEU A 55 9.13 -4.96 9.64
CA LEU A 55 9.65 -3.92 10.53
C LEU A 55 10.67 -2.99 9.84
N LEU A 56 11.16 -3.41 8.67
CA LEU A 56 12.09 -2.66 7.86
C LEU A 56 11.37 -2.08 6.63
N SER A 57 11.95 -1.04 6.03
CA SER A 57 11.43 -0.51 4.76
C SER A 57 11.58 -1.56 3.66
N ILE A 58 10.51 -1.79 2.90
CA ILE A 58 10.51 -2.75 1.79
C ILE A 58 11.50 -2.33 0.69
N ASP A 59 12.14 -3.31 0.06
CA ASP A 59 12.95 -3.05 -1.14
C ASP A 59 12.05 -2.45 -2.24
N PRO A 60 12.35 -1.24 -2.72
CA PRO A 60 11.55 -0.59 -3.77
C PRO A 60 11.37 -1.45 -5.03
N GLN A 61 12.32 -2.34 -5.35
CA GLN A 61 12.22 -3.24 -6.51
C GLN A 61 11.11 -4.30 -6.39
N LEU A 62 10.56 -4.52 -5.20
CA LEU A 62 9.47 -5.47 -4.99
C LEU A 62 8.08 -4.86 -5.27
N VAL A 63 7.96 -3.53 -5.22
CA VAL A 63 6.68 -2.82 -5.28
C VAL A 63 6.60 -1.79 -6.40
N LEU A 64 7.74 -1.33 -6.92
CA LEU A 64 7.79 -0.41 -8.05
C LEU A 64 7.82 -1.16 -9.38
N GLU A 65 7.08 -0.62 -10.36
CA GLU A 65 7.04 -1.15 -11.73
C GLU A 65 8.16 -0.57 -12.62
N PHE A 66 8.92 0.42 -12.14
CA PHE A 66 9.98 1.10 -12.90
C PHE A 66 11.39 0.89 -12.32
N ASP A 67 12.41 1.14 -13.16
CA ASP A 67 13.82 0.96 -12.78
C ASP A 67 14.28 2.05 -11.81
N THR A 68 14.67 1.63 -10.60
CA THR A 68 15.16 2.50 -9.51
C THR A 68 16.61 2.92 -9.68
N ARG A 69 17.28 2.52 -10.77
CA ARG A 69 18.67 2.88 -11.08
C ARG A 69 18.79 4.08 -12.02
N ALA A 70 17.66 4.64 -12.45
CA ALA A 70 17.62 5.81 -13.33
C ALA A 70 18.11 7.08 -12.62
N THR A 71 18.50 8.11 -13.39
CA THR A 71 19.02 9.37 -12.85
C THR A 71 17.94 10.23 -12.15
N ARG A 72 16.66 9.95 -12.36
CA ARG A 72 15.50 10.75 -11.89
C ARG A 72 14.53 9.97 -10.99
N VAL A 73 15.07 9.10 -10.16
CA VAL A 73 14.23 8.19 -9.35
C VAL A 73 13.41 8.93 -8.30
N ALA A 74 13.93 10.03 -7.73
CA ALA A 74 13.17 10.84 -6.79
C ALA A 74 11.91 11.44 -7.42
N GLU A 75 12.04 12.05 -8.60
CA GLU A 75 10.92 12.60 -9.37
C GLU A 75 9.90 11.50 -9.73
N ALA A 76 10.39 10.33 -10.18
CA ALA A 76 9.52 9.20 -10.51
C ALA A 76 8.77 8.64 -9.29
N VAL A 77 9.37 8.68 -8.10
CA VAL A 77 8.71 8.27 -6.84
C VAL A 77 7.64 9.29 -6.46
N GLU A 78 7.91 10.59 -6.58
CA GLU A 78 6.92 11.63 -6.30
C GLU A 78 5.71 11.54 -7.26
N GLU A 79 5.98 11.33 -8.55
CA GLU A 79 4.94 11.08 -9.56
C GLU A 79 4.13 9.83 -9.23
N MET A 80 4.80 8.73 -8.86
CA MET A 80 4.13 7.50 -8.42
C MET A 80 3.25 7.74 -7.19
N VAL A 81 3.73 8.46 -6.17
CA VAL A 81 2.91 8.79 -4.99
C VAL A 81 1.65 9.56 -5.40
N HIS A 82 1.81 10.57 -6.25
CA HIS A 82 0.70 11.37 -6.76
C HIS A 82 -0.32 10.52 -7.53
N ASP A 83 0.15 9.67 -8.43
CA ASP A 83 -0.68 8.80 -9.26
C ASP A 83 -1.44 7.78 -8.42
N VAL A 84 -0.78 7.16 -7.44
CA VAL A 84 -1.43 6.19 -6.54
C VAL A 84 -2.61 6.84 -5.82
N TRP A 85 -2.43 8.02 -5.25
CA TRP A 85 -3.48 8.67 -4.46
C TRP A 85 -4.54 9.35 -5.32
N THR A 86 -4.21 9.76 -6.54
CA THR A 86 -5.18 10.26 -7.51
C THR A 86 -6.09 9.13 -8.00
N ASN A 87 -5.54 7.93 -8.26
CA ASN A 87 -6.31 6.79 -8.71
C ASN A 87 -7.03 6.06 -7.57
N ASN A 88 -6.48 6.14 -6.35
CA ASN A 88 -7.00 5.48 -5.15
C ASN A 88 -7.18 6.48 -4.00
N PRO A 89 -8.02 7.53 -4.15
CA PRO A 89 -8.15 8.58 -3.15
C PRO A 89 -8.77 8.11 -1.83
N VAL A 90 -9.44 6.96 -1.85
CA VAL A 90 -9.98 6.29 -0.66
C VAL A 90 -9.58 4.83 -0.67
N VAL A 91 -8.80 4.41 0.33
CA VAL A 91 -8.31 3.02 0.47
C VAL A 91 -8.72 2.47 1.81
N PHE A 92 -9.26 1.26 1.83
CA PHE A 92 -9.78 0.62 3.03
C PHE A 92 -9.18 -0.77 3.22
N TYR A 93 -8.26 -0.89 4.17
CA TYR A 93 -7.72 -2.16 4.63
C TYR A 93 -8.62 -2.73 5.72
N SER A 94 -9.22 -3.89 5.48
CA SER A 94 -10.23 -4.47 6.36
C SER A 94 -9.95 -5.92 6.76
N LYS A 95 -10.67 -6.35 7.81
CA LYS A 95 -10.90 -7.77 8.09
C LYS A 95 -12.21 -8.21 7.44
N TYR A 96 -12.17 -9.28 6.65
CA TYR A 96 -13.29 -9.76 5.85
C TYR A 96 -14.53 -10.07 6.70
N HIS A 97 -14.35 -10.76 7.84
CA HIS A 97 -15.46 -11.18 8.71
C HIS A 97 -15.78 -10.21 9.87
N SER A 98 -15.19 -9.02 9.93
CA SER A 98 -15.45 -8.05 11.02
C SER A 98 -16.75 -7.25 10.82
N ALA A 99 -17.58 -7.15 11.87
CA ALA A 99 -18.82 -6.38 11.85
C ALA A 99 -18.58 -4.87 11.60
N GLY A 100 -17.60 -4.29 12.28
CA GLY A 100 -17.21 -2.89 12.07
C GLY A 100 -16.68 -2.64 10.65
N CYS A 101 -15.90 -3.57 10.09
CA CYS A 101 -15.48 -3.46 8.70
C CYS A 101 -16.66 -3.51 7.72
N ARG A 102 -17.63 -4.40 7.93
CA ARG A 102 -18.86 -4.46 7.10
C ARG A 102 -19.67 -3.17 7.18
N GLU A 103 -19.73 -2.55 8.35
CA GLU A 103 -20.39 -1.27 8.56
C GLU A 103 -19.76 -0.16 7.70
N ILE A 104 -18.45 0.04 7.82
CA ILE A 104 -17.72 1.06 7.05
C ILE A 104 -17.80 0.78 5.54
N LYS A 105 -17.70 -0.48 5.09
CA LYS A 105 -17.90 -0.82 3.67
C LYS A 105 -19.27 -0.39 3.15
N ARG A 106 -20.34 -0.56 3.94
CA ARG A 106 -21.69 -0.10 3.55
C ARG A 106 -21.78 1.42 3.48
N GLN A 107 -21.13 2.13 4.40
CA GLN A 107 -21.07 3.59 4.39
C GLN A 107 -20.31 4.11 3.16
N LEU A 108 -19.13 3.57 2.87
CA LEU A 108 -18.38 3.93 1.66
C LEU A 108 -19.17 3.63 0.36
N ALA A 109 -19.89 2.51 0.33
CA ALA A 109 -20.75 2.16 -0.80
C ALA A 109 -21.92 3.16 -0.99
N SER A 110 -22.48 3.70 0.09
CA SER A 110 -23.59 4.67 0.02
C SER A 110 -23.16 6.04 -0.50
N PHE A 111 -21.87 6.38 -0.40
CA PHE A 111 -21.32 7.61 -0.96
C PHE A 111 -21.21 7.59 -2.48
N HIS A 112 -21.24 6.42 -3.12
CA HIS A 112 -21.12 6.29 -4.59
C HIS A 112 -19.95 7.08 -5.18
N LEU A 113 -18.76 6.90 -4.59
CA LEU A 113 -17.54 7.63 -4.94
C LEU A 113 -17.09 7.37 -6.39
N GLN A 114 -16.45 8.38 -6.99
CA GLN A 114 -15.62 8.24 -8.19
C GLN A 114 -14.27 8.91 -7.96
N PRO A 115 -13.14 8.19 -8.10
CA PRO A 115 -13.02 6.73 -8.26
C PRO A 115 -13.71 5.92 -7.13
N PRO A 116 -14.09 4.64 -7.36
CA PRO A 116 -14.61 3.79 -6.29
C PRO A 116 -13.53 3.55 -5.22
N PRO A 117 -13.92 3.30 -3.95
CA PRO A 117 -12.96 3.01 -2.90
C PRO A 117 -12.21 1.70 -3.16
N THR A 118 -10.90 1.70 -2.96
CA THR A 118 -10.05 0.51 -3.06
C THR A 118 -10.11 -0.26 -1.76
N ILE A 119 -10.76 -1.44 -1.76
CA ILE A 119 -10.98 -2.25 -0.56
C ILE A 119 -10.09 -3.49 -0.61
N ILE A 120 -9.27 -3.67 0.43
CA ILE A 120 -8.33 -4.78 0.56
C ILE A 120 -8.64 -5.55 1.84
N ASP A 121 -9.13 -6.77 1.70
CA ASP A 121 -9.39 -7.68 2.82
C ASP A 121 -8.11 -8.40 3.24
N VAL A 122 -7.39 -7.80 4.19
CA VAL A 122 -6.01 -8.18 4.56
C VAL A 122 -5.94 -9.58 5.18
N ASP A 123 -6.92 -9.95 6.00
CA ASP A 123 -6.91 -11.20 6.80
C ASP A 123 -7.04 -12.48 5.96
N ILE A 124 -7.62 -12.39 4.77
CA ILE A 124 -7.79 -13.55 3.86
C ILE A 124 -6.68 -13.65 2.80
N ARG A 125 -5.72 -12.73 2.80
CA ARG A 125 -4.60 -12.74 1.85
C ARG A 125 -3.47 -13.66 2.30
N GLY A 126 -2.73 -14.20 1.33
CA GLY A 126 -1.58 -15.07 1.57
C GLY A 126 -0.40 -14.37 2.25
N ASP A 127 -0.24 -13.05 2.04
CA ASP A 127 0.80 -12.20 2.65
C ASP A 127 0.36 -11.51 3.94
N SER A 128 -0.82 -11.85 4.49
CA SER A 128 -1.40 -11.19 5.66
C SER A 128 -0.44 -11.06 6.86
N LYS A 129 0.42 -12.06 7.08
CA LYS A 129 1.43 -12.09 8.16
C LYS A 129 2.53 -11.04 8.02
N VAL A 130 2.82 -10.61 6.80
CA VAL A 130 3.81 -9.54 6.51
C VAL A 130 3.08 -8.21 6.32
N LEU A 131 2.00 -8.20 5.54
CA LEU A 131 1.27 -6.99 5.22
C LEU A 131 0.68 -6.31 6.46
N THR A 132 0.09 -7.07 7.39
CA THR A 132 -0.55 -6.48 8.58
C THR A 132 0.43 -5.69 9.46
N PRO A 133 1.55 -6.26 9.95
CA PRO A 133 2.53 -5.51 10.74
C PRO A 133 3.18 -4.37 9.95
N MET A 134 3.37 -4.51 8.64
CA MET A 134 3.87 -3.45 7.77
C MET A 134 2.90 -2.26 7.74
N LEU A 135 1.62 -2.49 7.51
CA LEU A 135 0.60 -1.43 7.56
C LEU A 135 0.58 -0.74 8.91
N PHE A 136 0.67 -1.50 10.01
CA PHE A 136 0.71 -0.93 11.37
C PHE A 136 1.91 -0.01 11.58
N ARG A 137 3.09 -0.40 11.11
CA ARG A 137 4.28 0.46 11.12
C ARG A 137 4.06 1.73 10.31
N LEU A 138 3.55 1.60 9.08
CA LEU A 138 3.43 2.71 8.13
C LEU A 138 2.35 3.72 8.52
N THR A 139 1.27 3.27 9.16
CA THR A 139 0.15 4.14 9.53
C THR A 139 0.14 4.52 11.00
N SER A 140 1.10 4.02 11.80
CA SER A 140 1.15 4.15 13.26
C SER A 140 -0.12 3.63 13.98
N LEU A 141 -0.92 2.78 13.31
CA LEU A 141 -2.11 2.16 13.89
C LEU A 141 -1.79 0.74 14.32
N THR A 142 -2.51 0.22 15.31
CA THR A 142 -2.25 -1.12 15.87
C THR A 142 -3.33 -2.14 15.54
N GLN A 143 -4.37 -1.75 14.80
CA GLN A 143 -5.50 -2.59 14.48
C GLN A 143 -6.15 -2.22 13.14
N LEU A 144 -6.77 -3.23 12.52
CA LEU A 144 -7.70 -3.05 11.41
C LEU A 144 -9.11 -2.75 11.95
N PRO A 145 -9.93 -1.96 11.23
CA PRO A 145 -9.67 -1.43 9.90
C PRO A 145 -8.72 -0.23 9.88
N ILE A 146 -8.09 -0.01 8.73
CA ILE A 146 -7.35 1.21 8.40
C ILE A 146 -8.04 1.84 7.19
N LEU A 147 -8.54 3.06 7.35
CA LEU A 147 -9.10 3.87 6.27
C LEU A 147 -8.10 4.97 5.95
N LEU A 148 -7.66 5.03 4.68
CA LEU A 148 -6.83 6.08 4.15
C LEU A 148 -7.66 6.99 3.24
N VAL A 149 -7.45 8.30 3.35
CA VAL A 149 -8.00 9.31 2.43
C VAL A 149 -6.85 10.18 1.98
N GLY A 150 -6.58 10.23 0.66
CA GLY A 150 -5.44 10.96 0.11
C GLY A 150 -4.07 10.48 0.62
N GLY A 151 -3.98 9.22 1.04
CA GLY A 151 -2.76 8.64 1.64
C GLY A 151 -2.64 8.79 3.16
N GLU A 152 -3.54 9.55 3.81
CA GLU A 152 -3.48 9.77 5.26
C GLU A 152 -4.46 8.87 6.03
N PRO A 153 -4.04 8.28 7.17
CA PRO A 153 -4.95 7.55 8.05
C PRO A 153 -6.03 8.46 8.64
N VAL A 154 -7.30 8.07 8.49
CA VAL A 154 -8.45 8.81 9.04
C VAL A 154 -8.53 8.69 10.57
N GLY A 155 -8.11 7.54 11.10
CA GLY A 155 -8.13 7.23 12.53
C GLY A 155 -8.56 5.79 12.81
N THR A 156 -8.88 5.53 14.07
CA THR A 156 -9.47 4.30 14.59
C THR A 156 -10.91 4.11 14.12
N LEU A 157 -11.48 2.92 14.35
CA LEU A 157 -12.87 2.63 13.96
C LEU A 157 -13.89 3.61 14.59
N GLU A 158 -13.72 3.99 15.85
CA GLU A 158 -14.63 4.93 16.52
C GLU A 158 -14.49 6.34 15.94
N GLU A 159 -13.27 6.81 15.70
CA GLU A 159 -13.02 8.12 15.07
C GLU A 159 -13.58 8.16 13.64
N ILE A 160 -13.48 7.07 12.87
CA ILE A 160 -14.11 6.98 11.55
C ILE A 160 -15.63 7.14 11.67
N ARG A 161 -16.28 6.49 12.64
CA ARG A 161 -17.72 6.63 12.87
C ARG A 161 -18.11 8.06 13.23
N GLU A 162 -17.37 8.69 14.13
CA GLU A 162 -17.58 10.08 14.51
C GLU A 162 -17.48 11.01 13.30
N LYS A 163 -16.47 10.81 12.45
CA LYS A 163 -16.26 11.60 11.23
C LYS A 163 -17.33 11.37 10.16
N VAL A 164 -17.91 10.17 10.10
CA VAL A 164 -19.07 9.89 9.22
C VAL A 164 -20.31 10.65 9.72
N LEU A 165 -20.55 10.63 11.04
CA LEU A 165 -21.69 11.29 11.66
C LEU A 165 -21.58 12.82 11.58
N SER A 166 -20.39 13.37 11.75
CA SER A 166 -20.15 14.82 11.67
C SER A 166 -20.12 15.35 10.23
N GLY A 167 -19.96 14.48 9.23
CA GLY A 167 -19.77 14.86 7.83
C GLY A 167 -18.31 15.19 7.47
N GLU A 168 -17.39 15.16 8.44
CA GLU A 168 -15.97 15.46 8.24
C GLU A 168 -15.31 14.46 7.27
N LEU A 169 -15.72 13.18 7.30
CA LEU A 169 -15.17 12.18 6.38
C LEU A 169 -15.47 12.54 4.92
N GLN A 170 -16.71 12.96 4.64
CA GLN A 170 -17.16 13.33 3.31
C GLN A 170 -16.38 14.54 2.80
N GLN A 171 -16.14 15.52 3.66
CA GLN A 171 -15.31 16.67 3.35
C GLN A 171 -13.88 16.24 2.96
N LYS A 172 -13.23 15.41 3.78
CA LYS A 172 -11.87 14.91 3.49
C LYS A 172 -11.80 14.14 2.17
N ILE A 173 -12.82 13.33 1.88
CA ILE A 173 -12.91 12.57 0.62
C ILE A 173 -13.01 13.51 -0.59
N GLN A 174 -13.76 14.61 -0.47
CA GLN A 174 -13.85 15.60 -1.54
C GLN A 174 -12.55 16.36 -1.73
N GLU A 175 -11.88 16.71 -0.63
CA GLU A 175 -10.56 17.36 -0.64
C GLU A 175 -9.47 16.48 -1.27
N SER A 176 -9.57 15.15 -1.15
CA SER A 176 -8.64 14.21 -1.80
C SER A 176 -8.92 14.00 -3.30
N GLY A 177 -9.94 14.64 -3.86
CA GLY A 177 -10.28 14.58 -5.28
C GLY A 177 -11.34 13.54 -5.65
N ALA A 178 -11.86 12.76 -4.70
CA ALA A 178 -12.97 11.84 -4.95
C ALA A 178 -14.33 12.56 -4.99
N VAL A 179 -15.16 12.19 -5.97
CA VAL A 179 -16.48 12.78 -6.17
C VAL A 179 -17.58 11.92 -5.54
N ILE A 180 -18.22 12.43 -4.49
CA ILE A 180 -19.40 11.81 -3.88
C ILE A 180 -20.58 11.86 -4.84
N GLY A 181 -21.27 10.73 -5.03
CA GLY A 181 -22.38 10.61 -5.96
C GLY A 181 -21.97 10.49 -7.44
N GLY A 182 -20.68 10.59 -7.77
CA GLY A 182 -20.18 10.48 -9.14
C GLY A 182 -20.48 9.12 -9.78
N GLY A 183 -20.61 8.07 -8.96
CA GLY A 183 -20.80 6.68 -9.42
C GLY A 183 -22.26 6.33 -9.66
N LYS A 184 -23.21 7.23 -9.38
CA LYS A 184 -24.62 6.99 -9.66
C LYS A 184 -24.82 6.96 -11.17
N LYS A 185 -25.23 5.81 -11.72
CA LYS A 185 -25.69 5.73 -13.13
C LYS A 185 -26.78 6.79 -13.34
N ARG A 186 -26.55 7.75 -14.25
CA ARG A 186 -27.61 8.66 -14.71
C ARG A 186 -28.73 7.79 -15.28
N GLY A 187 -29.84 7.69 -14.55
CA GLY A 187 -31.02 6.95 -15.00
C GLY A 187 -31.44 7.47 -16.37
N GLY A 188 -31.53 6.58 -17.35
CA GLY A 188 -32.02 6.91 -18.67
C GLY A 188 -33.39 7.57 -18.56
N ARG A 189 -33.54 8.76 -19.14
CA ARG A 189 -34.85 9.33 -19.44
C ARG A 189 -35.61 8.29 -20.25
N LYS A 190 -36.63 7.66 -19.68
CA LYS A 190 -37.68 7.04 -20.50
C LYS A 190 -38.31 8.18 -21.28
N ILE A 191 -38.10 8.15 -22.59
CA ILE A 191 -38.85 8.96 -23.53
C ILE A 191 -40.12 8.14 -23.75
N ASP A 192 -41.17 8.44 -23.00
CA ASP A 192 -42.48 7.86 -23.27
C ASP A 192 -42.97 8.48 -24.61
N MET A 193 -43.13 7.63 -25.62
CA MET A 193 -43.83 7.94 -26.88
C MET A 193 -45.22 7.31 -26.82
#